data_AF-A0A7S1HRP1-F1
#
_entry.id   AF-A0A7S1HRP1-F1
#
_cell.length_a   1.000
_cell.length_b   1.000
_cell.length_c   1.000
_cell.angle_alpha   90.00
_cell.angle_beta   90.00
_cell.angle_gamma   90.00
#
_symmetry.space_group_name_H-M   'P 1'
#
loop_
_entity.id
_entity.type
_entity.pdbx_description
1 polymer ?
#
loop_
_entity_poly.entity_id
_entity_poly.type
_entity_poly.pdbx_seq_one_letter_code
_entity_poly.pdbx_strand_id
1 'polypeptide(L)'
;IPQLLRELEEQGIRPLPIFINGVEAHTVVRDMLTTEHEQEARRRGDLQVDSLRPDAVVVDTIVNTIGFPLVGGPAGTMEAGRQQAVAKAILAAKNVPYFVAAPMLIQDLESWERNGMQGLQSVVLYALPELDGAIDTVTLGGLVRDDIYLIRERVLRLCSRIHRWVNLRRKPSAERRVAVMLYGFPPGVGATGTAALLNVPKSLELLLQSLRDAGYDLGDLAEGVDGQRIV
;
A
#
# COMPACT_ATOMS: atom_id res chain seq x y z
N ILE A 1 16.36 -13.79 3.12
CA ILE A 1 16.28 -12.57 3.97
C ILE A 1 17.52 -11.68 3.86
N PRO A 2 18.77 -12.13 4.07
CA PRO A 2 19.94 -11.24 3.97
C PRO A 2 20.08 -10.55 2.61
N GLN A 3 19.73 -11.25 1.53
CA GLN A 3 19.68 -10.67 0.18
C GLN A 3 18.68 -9.51 0.07
N LEU A 4 17.47 -9.66 0.63
CA LEU A 4 16.46 -8.60 0.62
C LEU A 4 16.95 -7.36 1.37
N LEU A 5 17.54 -7.53 2.55
CA LEU A 5 18.03 -6.41 3.36
C LEU A 5 19.13 -5.64 2.64
N ARG A 6 20.10 -6.34 2.05
CA ARG A 6 21.17 -5.70 1.27
C ARG A 6 20.64 -4.91 0.08
N GLU A 7 19.70 -5.49 -0.69
CA GLU A 7 19.12 -4.79 -1.84
C GLU A 7 18.28 -3.56 -1.40
N LEU A 8 17.57 -3.63 -0.27
CA LEU A 8 16.89 -2.45 0.30
C LEU A 8 17.90 -1.35 0.66
N GLU A 9 18.99 -1.71 1.35
CA GLU A 9 20.06 -0.78 1.74
C GLU A 9 20.77 -0.15 0.53
N GLU A 10 21.08 -0.94 -0.49
CA GLU A 10 21.65 -0.46 -1.76
C GLU A 10 20.74 0.53 -2.48
N GLN A 11 19.42 0.40 -2.31
CA GLN A 11 18.43 1.34 -2.82
C GLN A 11 18.16 2.53 -1.88
N GLY A 12 18.97 2.71 -0.83
CA GLY A 12 18.85 3.83 0.12
C GLY A 12 17.68 3.70 1.09
N ILE A 13 17.10 2.51 1.24
CA ILE A 13 16.07 2.21 2.23
C ILE A 13 16.77 1.66 3.47
N ARG A 14 16.44 2.19 4.65
CA ARG A 14 16.93 1.65 5.92
C ARG A 14 15.93 0.62 6.46
N PRO A 15 16.18 -0.69 6.31
CA PRO A 15 15.24 -1.68 6.81
C PRO A 15 15.27 -1.77 8.34
N LEU A 16 14.11 -1.98 8.95
CA LEU A 16 13.97 -2.45 10.32
C LEU A 16 13.42 -3.87 10.27
N PRO A 17 14.27 -4.91 10.17
CA PRO A 17 13.80 -6.28 10.08
C PRO A 17 13.24 -6.73 11.43
N ILE A 18 11.98 -7.19 11.44
CA ILE A 18 11.34 -7.78 12.62
C ILE A 18 10.83 -9.17 12.24
N PHE A 19 11.19 -10.15 13.05
CA PHE A 19 10.79 -11.55 12.87
C PHE A 19 9.78 -11.93 13.94
N ILE A 20 8.76 -12.69 13.55
CA ILE A 20 7.75 -13.23 14.46
C ILE A 20 7.68 -14.75 14.27
N ASN A 21 7.47 -15.48 15.36
CA ASN A 21 7.35 -16.94 15.35
C ASN A 21 5.88 -17.41 15.22
N GLY A 22 4.96 -16.48 14.97
CA GLY A 22 3.51 -16.74 14.93
C GLY A 22 2.80 -15.73 14.03
N VAL A 23 1.54 -15.47 14.32
CA VAL A 23 0.63 -14.69 13.45
C VAL A 23 0.27 -13.33 14.06
N GLU A 24 1.11 -12.85 14.97
CA GLU A 24 0.87 -11.67 15.79
C GLU A 24 1.61 -10.43 15.25
N ALA A 25 1.73 -10.30 13.92
CA ALA A 25 2.38 -9.15 13.27
C ALA A 25 1.76 -7.80 13.71
N HIS A 26 0.45 -7.81 13.96
CA HIS A 26 -0.28 -6.67 14.49
C HIS A 26 0.26 -6.15 15.83
N THR A 27 0.77 -7.00 16.72
CA THR A 27 1.33 -6.55 18.01
C THR A 27 2.62 -5.76 17.80
N VAL A 28 3.48 -6.21 16.89
CA VAL A 28 4.68 -5.49 16.48
C VAL A 28 4.31 -4.12 15.90
N VAL A 29 3.39 -4.09 14.94
CA VAL A 29 2.99 -2.83 14.30
C VAL A 29 2.32 -1.89 15.31
N ARG A 30 1.44 -2.41 16.17
CA ARG A 30 0.72 -1.63 17.18
C ARG A 30 1.67 -1.05 18.24
N ASP A 31 2.57 -1.88 18.79
CA ASP A 31 3.29 -1.59 20.03
C ASP A 31 4.72 -1.12 19.81
N MET A 32 5.40 -1.63 18.79
CA MET A 32 6.83 -1.40 18.57
C MET A 32 7.13 -0.41 17.44
N LEU A 33 6.16 -0.13 16.57
CA LEU A 33 6.31 0.82 15.47
C LEU A 33 5.44 2.04 15.70
N THR A 34 5.93 3.22 15.35
CA THR A 34 5.16 4.46 15.36
C THR A 34 5.44 5.28 14.13
N THR A 35 4.74 6.39 13.95
CA THR A 35 4.85 7.24 12.76
C THR A 35 4.76 8.69 13.19
N GLU A 36 5.23 9.62 12.34
CA GLU A 36 5.09 11.05 12.63
C GLU A 36 3.63 11.44 12.85
N HIS A 37 2.71 10.82 12.10
CA HIS A 37 1.27 11.03 12.23
C HIS A 37 0.75 10.59 13.61
N GLU A 38 1.08 9.37 14.05
CA GLU A 38 0.66 8.86 15.35
C GLU A 38 1.23 9.68 16.50
N GLN A 39 2.52 10.06 16.42
CA GLN A 39 3.18 10.87 17.43
C GLN A 39 2.54 12.26 17.54
N GLU A 40 2.15 12.85 16.42
CA GLU A 40 1.46 14.13 16.38
C GLU A 40 0.01 14.04 16.91
N ALA A 41 -0.72 12.96 16.58
CA ALA A 41 -2.03 12.70 17.18
C ALA A 41 -1.95 12.55 18.70
N ARG A 42 -0.95 11.81 19.20
CA ARG A 42 -0.68 11.61 20.63
C ARG A 42 -0.38 12.92 21.35
N ARG A 43 0.41 13.83 20.76
CA ARG A 43 0.67 15.17 21.33
C ARG A 43 -0.60 16.00 21.51
N ARG A 44 -1.62 15.78 20.67
CA ARG A 44 -2.93 16.42 20.77
C ARG A 44 -3.90 15.70 21.70
N GLY A 45 -3.48 14.62 22.35
CA GLY A 45 -4.33 13.81 23.24
C GLY A 45 -5.20 12.78 22.53
N ASP A 46 -5.00 12.55 21.22
CA ASP A 46 -5.68 11.48 20.49
C ASP A 46 -4.90 10.16 20.61
N LEU A 47 -5.38 9.29 21.50
CA LEU A 47 -4.77 7.99 21.83
C LEU A 47 -5.56 6.85 21.17
N GLN A 48 -5.42 6.70 19.84
CA GLN A 48 -6.08 5.60 19.10
C GLN A 48 -5.51 4.21 19.40
N VAL A 49 -4.22 4.16 19.76
CA VAL A 49 -3.53 2.95 20.26
C VAL A 49 -2.98 3.30 21.63
N ASP A 50 -3.35 2.56 22.67
CA ASP A 50 -2.92 2.79 24.05
C ASP A 50 -1.64 2.04 24.43
N SER A 51 -1.34 0.93 23.75
CA SER A 51 -0.26 0.00 24.06
C SER A 51 1.11 0.32 23.44
N LEU A 52 1.28 1.48 22.78
CA LEU A 52 2.56 1.85 22.16
C LEU A 52 3.67 1.92 23.21
N ARG A 53 4.78 1.25 22.92
CA ARG A 53 5.93 1.21 23.81
C ARG A 53 6.72 2.53 23.79
N PRO A 54 7.39 2.90 24.89
CA PRO A 54 8.26 4.07 24.94
C PRO A 54 9.45 4.01 23.97
N ASP A 55 9.89 2.80 23.61
CA ASP A 55 11.00 2.54 22.68
C ASP A 55 10.54 2.25 21.24
N ALA A 56 9.28 2.59 20.91
CA ALA A 56 8.74 2.37 19.57
C ALA A 56 9.50 3.17 18.50
N VAL A 57 9.76 2.52 17.35
CA VAL A 57 10.58 3.08 16.28
C VAL A 57 9.71 3.79 15.26
N VAL A 58 10.08 5.02 14.89
CA VAL A 58 9.39 5.78 13.84
C VAL A 58 9.68 5.15 12.47
N VAL A 59 8.63 4.87 11.70
CA VAL A 59 8.72 4.31 10.33
C VAL A 59 7.91 5.13 9.33
N ASP A 60 8.37 5.17 8.09
CA ASP A 60 7.67 5.83 6.98
C ASP A 60 6.64 4.92 6.28
N THR A 61 6.83 3.60 6.39
CA THR A 61 6.06 2.55 5.71
C THR A 61 6.21 1.22 6.43
N ILE A 62 5.26 0.30 6.21
CA ILE A 62 5.32 -1.08 6.72
C ILE A 62 5.32 -2.05 5.54
N VAL A 63 6.20 -3.06 5.56
CA VAL A 63 6.27 -4.12 4.56
C VAL A 63 6.14 -5.47 5.25
N ASN A 64 5.03 -6.16 5.00
CA ASN A 64 4.78 -7.51 5.47
C ASN A 64 5.27 -8.53 4.43
N THR A 65 6.27 -9.33 4.82
CA THR A 65 6.89 -10.35 3.97
C THR A 65 6.41 -11.77 4.27
N ILE A 66 5.43 -11.92 5.16
CA ILE A 66 4.84 -13.21 5.55
C ILE A 66 3.83 -13.69 4.51
N GLY A 67 3.14 -12.75 3.84
CA GLY A 67 2.14 -13.07 2.84
C GLY A 67 0.76 -13.40 3.42
N PHE A 68 0.47 -12.98 4.64
CA PHE A 68 -0.86 -13.09 5.28
C PHE A 68 -1.34 -11.72 5.77
N PRO A 69 -2.63 -11.57 6.12
CA PRO A 69 -3.14 -10.40 6.83
C PRO A 69 -2.30 -10.03 8.07
N LEU A 70 -2.37 -8.76 8.48
CA LEU A 70 -1.69 -8.20 9.63
C LEU A 70 -2.18 -8.82 10.95
N VAL A 71 -3.50 -9.03 11.05
CA VAL A 71 -4.15 -9.65 12.21
C VAL A 71 -4.66 -11.03 11.80
N GLY A 72 -4.14 -12.07 12.44
CA GLY A 72 -4.59 -13.45 12.23
C GLY A 72 -3.62 -14.26 11.37
N GLY A 73 -3.81 -15.58 11.43
CA GLY A 73 -3.05 -16.56 10.65
C GLY A 73 -3.85 -17.18 9.51
N PRO A 74 -3.26 -18.11 8.74
CA PRO A 74 -3.95 -18.85 7.69
C PRO A 74 -5.26 -19.53 8.14
N ALA A 75 -5.35 -19.96 9.40
CA ALA A 75 -6.53 -20.58 10.00
C ALA A 75 -7.37 -19.63 10.90
N GLY A 76 -6.85 -18.44 11.19
CA GLY A 76 -7.44 -17.49 12.14
C GLY A 76 -8.48 -16.55 11.51
N THR A 77 -8.55 -16.48 10.19
CA THR A 77 -9.43 -15.58 9.40
C THR A 77 -10.93 -15.88 9.51
N MET A 78 -11.35 -16.86 10.34
CA MET A 78 -12.75 -17.29 10.45
C MET A 78 -13.65 -16.34 11.26
N GLU A 79 -13.11 -15.34 11.96
CA GLU A 79 -13.84 -14.15 12.45
C GLU A 79 -13.46 -12.91 11.61
N ALA A 80 -13.60 -13.03 10.28
CA ALA A 80 -13.13 -12.05 9.30
C ALA A 80 -13.44 -10.59 9.67
N GLY A 81 -14.65 -10.30 10.18
CA GLY A 81 -15.04 -8.93 10.55
C GLY A 81 -14.32 -8.33 11.75
N ARG A 82 -14.00 -9.12 12.79
CA ARG A 82 -13.35 -8.61 14.01
C ARG A 82 -11.88 -8.33 13.77
N GLN A 83 -11.20 -9.20 13.01
CA GLN A 83 -9.77 -9.06 12.72
C GLN A 83 -9.49 -7.91 11.77
N GLN A 84 -10.32 -7.73 10.73
CA GLN A 84 -10.24 -6.58 9.83
C GLN A 84 -10.42 -5.24 10.56
N ALA A 85 -11.37 -5.16 11.50
CA ALA A 85 -11.58 -3.95 12.29
C ALA A 85 -10.34 -3.58 13.12
N VAL A 86 -9.67 -4.58 13.71
CA VAL A 86 -8.42 -4.38 14.47
C VAL A 86 -7.28 -3.97 13.55
N ALA A 87 -7.10 -4.65 12.41
CA ALA A 87 -6.07 -4.30 11.43
C ALA A 87 -6.27 -2.87 10.93
N LYS A 88 -7.51 -2.51 10.57
CA LYS A 88 -7.89 -1.16 10.14
C LYS A 88 -7.61 -0.13 11.22
N ALA A 89 -7.96 -0.38 12.48
CA ALA A 89 -7.71 0.57 13.57
C ALA A 89 -6.20 0.81 13.77
N ILE A 90 -5.41 -0.27 13.79
CA ILE A 90 -3.94 -0.17 13.92
C ILE A 90 -3.35 0.58 12.72
N LEU A 91 -3.67 0.18 11.49
CA LEU A 91 -3.12 0.78 10.28
C LEU A 91 -3.59 2.23 10.09
N ALA A 92 -4.81 2.57 10.49
CA ALA A 92 -5.30 3.96 10.49
C ALA A 92 -4.54 4.82 11.51
N ALA A 93 -4.25 4.31 12.71
CA ALA A 93 -3.46 5.03 13.71
C ALA A 93 -2.02 5.28 13.21
N LYS A 94 -1.41 4.32 12.51
CA LYS A 94 -0.09 4.51 11.89
C LYS A 94 -0.17 5.45 10.69
N ASN A 95 -1.22 5.35 9.88
CA ASN A 95 -1.45 6.17 8.69
C ASN A 95 -0.22 6.18 7.76
N VAL A 96 0.31 5.00 7.44
CA VAL A 96 1.44 4.80 6.52
C VAL A 96 1.16 3.74 5.47
N PRO A 97 1.81 3.81 4.29
CA PRO A 97 1.70 2.77 3.28
C PRO A 97 1.99 1.40 3.90
N TYR A 98 1.07 0.46 3.69
CA TYR A 98 1.17 -0.91 4.14
C TYR A 98 1.25 -1.82 2.92
N PHE A 99 2.41 -2.44 2.72
CA PHE A 99 2.65 -3.36 1.62
C PHE A 99 2.60 -4.80 2.12
N VAL A 100 2.05 -5.69 1.31
CA VAL A 100 2.36 -7.12 1.39
C VAL A 100 3.27 -7.48 0.22
N ALA A 101 4.47 -7.96 0.52
CA ALA A 101 5.45 -8.34 -0.47
C ALA A 101 6.21 -9.57 0.00
N ALA A 102 5.79 -10.74 -0.46
CA ALA A 102 6.29 -12.02 0.02
C ALA A 102 6.68 -12.92 -1.17
N PRO A 103 7.60 -13.87 -0.97
CA PRO A 103 7.78 -14.98 -1.90
C PRO A 103 6.55 -15.90 -1.90
N MET A 104 6.32 -16.60 -2.99
CA MET A 104 5.35 -17.69 -3.05
C MET A 104 5.88 -18.89 -2.27
N LEU A 105 5.04 -19.41 -1.37
CA LEU A 105 5.38 -20.56 -0.53
C LEU A 105 4.47 -21.78 -0.79
N ILE A 106 3.45 -21.62 -1.64
CA ILE A 106 2.51 -22.68 -2.03
C ILE A 106 2.79 -23.10 -3.48
N GLN A 107 3.18 -22.14 -4.32
CA GLN A 107 3.50 -22.33 -5.73
C GLN A 107 5.01 -22.18 -5.96
N ASP A 108 5.60 -23.12 -6.71
CA ASP A 108 6.98 -23.03 -7.16
C ASP A 108 7.18 -21.99 -8.27
N LEU A 109 8.42 -21.53 -8.43
CA LEU A 109 8.76 -20.45 -9.33
C LEU A 109 8.54 -20.80 -10.81
N GLU A 110 8.87 -22.03 -11.23
CA GLU A 110 8.73 -22.49 -12.62
C GLU A 110 7.25 -22.51 -13.05
N SER A 111 6.40 -23.01 -12.18
CA SER A 111 4.96 -23.04 -12.37
C SER A 111 4.36 -21.64 -12.48
N TRP A 112 4.87 -20.68 -11.71
CA TRP A 112 4.44 -19.28 -11.78
C TRP A 112 4.85 -18.61 -13.09
N GLU A 113 6.06 -18.86 -13.60
CA GLU A 113 6.50 -18.33 -14.89
C GLU A 113 5.65 -18.85 -16.05
N ARG A 114 5.28 -20.14 -16.01
CA ARG A 114 4.49 -20.77 -17.07
C ARG A 114 3.01 -20.41 -17.03
N ASN A 115 2.41 -20.36 -15.85
CA ASN A 115 0.96 -20.32 -15.68
C ASN A 115 0.44 -19.06 -14.97
N GLY A 116 1.31 -18.16 -14.53
CA GLY A 116 0.94 -17.07 -13.65
C GLY A 116 0.58 -17.55 -12.24
N MET A 117 -0.04 -16.67 -11.46
CA MET A 117 -0.36 -16.97 -10.06
C MET A 117 -1.59 -17.88 -9.94
N GLN A 118 -1.44 -19.00 -9.22
CA GLN A 118 -2.52 -19.96 -8.98
C GLN A 118 -3.49 -19.51 -7.88
N GLY A 119 -4.71 -20.06 -7.89
CA GLY A 119 -5.83 -19.60 -7.07
C GLY A 119 -5.55 -19.54 -5.57
N LEU A 120 -4.98 -20.58 -4.95
CA LEU A 120 -4.69 -20.54 -3.52
C LEU A 120 -3.60 -19.50 -3.19
N GLN A 121 -2.57 -19.39 -4.04
CA GLN A 121 -1.49 -18.43 -3.88
C GLN A 121 -1.99 -16.98 -4.05
N SER A 122 -2.95 -16.73 -4.95
CA SER A 122 -3.54 -15.40 -5.16
C SER A 122 -4.42 -14.96 -3.99
N VAL A 123 -5.18 -15.87 -3.39
CA VAL A 123 -5.99 -15.57 -2.19
C VAL A 123 -5.10 -15.10 -1.04
N VAL A 124 -3.98 -15.81 -0.82
CA VAL A 124 -3.04 -15.54 0.27
C VAL A 124 -2.28 -14.21 0.05
N LEU A 125 -1.77 -13.96 -1.16
CA LEU A 125 -0.94 -12.76 -1.41
C LEU A 125 -1.72 -11.50 -1.78
N TYR A 126 -2.93 -11.62 -2.34
CA TYR A 126 -3.72 -10.47 -2.78
C TYR A 126 -5.02 -10.34 -1.99
N ALA A 127 -5.95 -11.29 -2.14
CA ALA A 127 -7.32 -11.10 -1.68
C ALA A 127 -7.42 -10.90 -0.16
N LEU A 128 -6.68 -11.68 0.64
CA LEU A 128 -6.68 -11.54 2.09
C LEU A 128 -5.99 -10.23 2.55
N PRO A 129 -4.77 -9.90 2.10
CA PRO A 129 -4.15 -8.60 2.37
C PRO A 129 -4.97 -7.37 1.95
N GLU A 130 -5.71 -7.43 0.83
CA GLU A 130 -6.56 -6.33 0.37
C GLU A 130 -7.65 -5.98 1.39
N LEU A 131 -8.12 -6.96 2.17
CA LEU A 131 -9.10 -6.72 3.24
C LEU A 131 -8.53 -5.89 4.40
N ASP A 132 -7.21 -5.89 4.59
CA ASP A 132 -6.53 -5.02 5.55
C ASP A 132 -6.23 -3.61 4.98
N GLY A 133 -6.44 -3.42 3.68
CA GLY A 133 -6.02 -2.21 2.96
C GLY A 133 -4.55 -2.22 2.54
N ALA A 134 -3.95 -3.41 2.36
CA ALA A 134 -2.63 -3.52 1.76
C ALA A 134 -2.63 -2.99 0.31
N ILE A 135 -1.54 -2.36 -0.09
CA ILE A 135 -1.40 -1.75 -1.41
C ILE A 135 -0.17 -2.27 -2.16
N ASP A 136 -0.19 -2.12 -3.50
CA ASP A 136 0.96 -2.31 -4.38
C ASP A 136 1.73 -3.63 -4.11
N THR A 137 0.99 -4.73 -3.94
CA THR A 137 1.56 -6.05 -3.65
C THR A 137 2.59 -6.47 -4.69
N VAL A 138 3.75 -6.94 -4.23
CA VAL A 138 4.84 -7.45 -5.09
C VAL A 138 5.22 -8.86 -4.67
N THR A 139 4.98 -9.85 -5.54
CA THR A 139 5.56 -11.19 -5.37
C THR A 139 7.08 -11.11 -5.53
N LEU A 140 7.82 -11.35 -4.44
CA LEU A 140 9.27 -11.19 -4.39
C LEU A 140 10.04 -12.35 -5.04
N GLY A 141 9.41 -13.50 -5.20
CA GLY A 141 10.03 -14.72 -5.69
C GLY A 141 9.19 -15.94 -5.33
N GLY A 142 9.80 -17.11 -5.20
CA GLY A 142 9.09 -18.34 -4.92
C GLY A 142 10.01 -19.49 -4.53
N LEU A 143 9.42 -20.67 -4.35
CA LEU A 143 10.17 -21.89 -4.07
C LEU A 143 10.87 -22.40 -5.32
N VAL A 144 12.16 -22.72 -5.17
CA VAL A 144 12.95 -23.50 -6.12
C VAL A 144 13.37 -24.75 -5.37
N ARG A 145 12.66 -25.85 -5.59
CA ARG A 145 12.71 -27.04 -4.72
C ARG A 145 12.32 -26.65 -3.28
N ASP A 146 13.23 -26.79 -2.32
CA ASP A 146 13.01 -26.49 -0.91
C ASP A 146 13.54 -25.09 -0.50
N ASP A 147 14.22 -24.39 -1.41
CA ASP A 147 14.82 -23.09 -1.13
C ASP A 147 13.92 -21.94 -1.59
N ILE A 148 13.86 -20.88 -0.77
CA ILE A 148 13.20 -19.63 -1.14
C ILE A 148 14.16 -18.80 -1.99
N TYR A 149 13.80 -18.59 -3.25
CA TYR A 149 14.56 -17.75 -4.18
C TYR A 149 13.86 -16.41 -4.38
N LEU A 150 14.61 -15.31 -4.23
CA LEU A 150 14.12 -13.96 -4.51
C LEU A 150 14.57 -13.50 -5.90
N ILE A 151 13.66 -12.90 -6.64
CA ILE A 151 13.93 -12.34 -7.96
C ILE A 151 14.32 -10.88 -7.79
N ARG A 152 15.56 -10.54 -8.14
CA ARG A 152 16.11 -9.19 -7.93
C ARG A 152 15.25 -8.08 -8.55
N GLU A 153 14.76 -8.27 -9.78
CA GLU A 153 13.89 -7.30 -10.45
C GLU A 153 12.61 -7.00 -9.65
N ARG A 154 12.05 -8.00 -8.98
CA ARG A 154 10.87 -7.85 -8.12
C ARG A 154 11.21 -7.10 -6.83
N VAL A 155 12.37 -7.36 -6.24
CA VAL A 155 12.87 -6.60 -5.09
C VAL A 155 13.07 -5.13 -5.46
N LEU A 156 13.72 -4.83 -6.59
CA LEU A 156 13.89 -3.46 -7.09
C LEU A 156 12.54 -2.78 -7.38
N ARG A 157 11.56 -3.53 -7.89
CA ARG A 157 10.19 -3.04 -8.06
C ARG A 157 9.57 -2.64 -6.73
N LEU A 158 9.69 -3.46 -5.69
CA LEU A 158 9.24 -3.10 -4.34
C LEU A 158 9.94 -1.82 -3.84
N CYS A 159 11.26 -1.71 -3.95
CA CYS A 159 12.00 -0.50 -3.57
C CYS A 159 11.49 0.75 -4.27
N SER A 160 11.24 0.65 -5.59
CA SER A 160 10.68 1.75 -6.38
C SER A 160 9.30 2.17 -5.90
N ARG A 161 8.43 1.22 -5.53
CA ARG A 161 7.10 1.50 -4.97
C ARG A 161 7.18 2.17 -3.60
N ILE A 162 8.02 1.66 -2.70
CA ILE A 162 8.26 2.26 -1.39
C ILE A 162 8.68 3.72 -1.54
N HIS A 163 9.68 3.99 -2.39
CA HIS A 163 10.16 5.36 -2.63
C HIS A 163 9.06 6.28 -3.16
N ARG A 164 8.23 5.83 -4.10
CA ARG A 164 7.12 6.65 -4.63
C ARG A 164 6.10 7.00 -3.57
N TRP A 165 5.68 6.03 -2.76
CA TRP A 165 4.70 6.25 -1.69
C TRP A 165 5.23 7.14 -0.57
N VAL A 166 6.47 6.90 -0.11
CA VAL A 166 7.10 7.73 0.92
C VAL A 166 7.36 9.15 0.40
N ASN A 167 7.83 9.29 -0.83
CA ASN A 167 8.05 10.60 -1.45
C ASN A 167 6.74 11.38 -1.64
N LEU A 168 5.63 10.70 -1.97
CA LEU A 168 4.32 11.35 -2.08
C LEU A 168 3.92 12.05 -0.76
N ARG A 169 4.17 11.41 0.38
CA ARG A 169 3.94 12.04 1.70
C ARG A 169 4.83 13.25 1.91
N ARG A 170 6.13 13.10 1.65
CA ARG A 170 7.15 14.13 1.97
C ARG A 170 7.08 15.34 1.06
N LYS A 171 6.61 15.17 -0.17
CA LYS A 171 6.55 16.24 -1.16
C LYS A 171 5.48 17.28 -0.78
N PRO A 172 5.77 18.59 -0.80
CA PRO A 172 4.76 19.64 -0.61
C PRO A 172 3.64 19.54 -1.64
N SER A 173 2.38 19.83 -1.25
CA SER A 173 1.22 19.71 -2.15
C SER A 173 1.39 20.48 -3.46
N ALA A 174 1.96 21.69 -3.41
CA ALA A 174 2.19 22.54 -4.59
C ALA A 174 3.14 21.90 -5.62
N GLU A 175 4.01 20.98 -5.20
CA GLU A 175 4.93 20.30 -6.12
C GLU A 175 4.44 18.92 -6.55
N ARG A 176 3.34 18.41 -5.97
CA ARG A 176 2.79 17.09 -6.33
C ARG A 176 2.12 17.17 -7.68
N ARG A 177 2.51 16.26 -8.57
CA ARG A 177 1.94 16.15 -9.92
C ARG A 177 0.98 14.97 -9.95
N VAL A 178 -0.28 15.24 -10.26
CA VAL A 178 -1.35 14.24 -10.37
C VAL A 178 -1.79 14.17 -11.83
N ALA A 179 -1.80 12.97 -12.40
CA ALA A 179 -2.36 12.73 -13.72
C ALA A 179 -3.76 12.12 -13.56
N VAL A 180 -4.75 12.70 -14.26
CA VAL A 180 -6.10 12.13 -14.38
C VAL A 180 -6.24 11.57 -15.79
N MET A 181 -6.55 10.28 -15.88
CA MET A 181 -6.72 9.60 -17.17
C MET A 181 -8.21 9.36 -17.43
N LEU A 182 -8.71 9.91 -18.54
CA LEU A 182 -10.08 9.70 -19.00
C LEU A 182 -10.09 8.62 -20.08
N TYR A 183 -11.01 7.67 -19.94
CA TYR A 183 -11.16 6.59 -20.91
C TYR A 183 -12.10 7.03 -22.05
N GLY A 184 -11.70 6.76 -23.30
CA GLY A 184 -12.50 7.09 -24.49
C GLY A 184 -12.52 5.91 -25.45
N PHE A 185 -13.49 5.00 -25.28
CA PHE A 185 -13.68 3.86 -26.16
C PHE A 185 -15.17 3.63 -26.48
N PRO A 186 -15.52 3.31 -27.74
CA PRO A 186 -14.65 3.28 -28.92
C PRO A 186 -14.13 4.68 -29.30
N PRO A 187 -12.90 4.82 -29.82
CA PRO A 187 -12.39 6.13 -30.19
C PRO A 187 -13.28 6.77 -31.27
N GLY A 188 -13.72 8.02 -31.03
CA GLY A 188 -14.60 8.76 -31.95
C GLY A 188 -16.09 8.38 -31.87
N VAL A 189 -16.49 7.50 -30.95
CA VAL A 189 -17.88 7.10 -30.74
C VAL A 189 -18.24 7.25 -29.26
N GLY A 190 -19.38 7.88 -28.97
CA GLY A 190 -19.81 8.15 -27.60
C GLY A 190 -19.07 9.33 -26.96
N ALA A 191 -19.27 9.53 -25.66
CA ALA A 191 -18.60 10.59 -24.91
C ALA A 191 -17.31 10.06 -24.27
N THR A 192 -16.20 10.77 -24.50
CA THR A 192 -14.94 10.58 -23.77
C THR A 192 -15.18 10.76 -22.28
N GLY A 193 -14.45 10.03 -21.45
CA GLY A 193 -14.58 10.13 -20.01
C GLY A 193 -15.94 9.63 -19.52
N THR A 194 -16.54 8.62 -20.14
CA THR A 194 -17.72 7.95 -19.58
C THR A 194 -17.30 6.90 -18.55
N ALA A 195 -18.04 6.84 -17.44
CA ALA A 195 -17.85 5.83 -16.39
C ALA A 195 -19.22 5.38 -15.86
N ALA A 196 -19.33 4.11 -15.46
CA ALA A 196 -20.59 3.53 -15.02
C ALA A 196 -21.16 4.27 -13.80
N LEU A 197 -22.37 4.83 -13.96
CA LEU A 197 -23.12 5.55 -12.93
C LEU A 197 -22.38 6.74 -12.28
N LEU A 198 -21.35 7.27 -12.95
CA LEU A 198 -20.56 8.41 -12.47
C LEU A 198 -20.69 9.58 -13.43
N ASN A 199 -21.10 10.74 -12.91
CA ASN A 199 -21.01 11.99 -13.66
C ASN A 199 -19.55 12.45 -13.68
N VAL A 200 -18.79 11.98 -14.67
CA VAL A 200 -17.34 12.23 -14.75
C VAL A 200 -17.00 13.72 -14.86
N PRO A 201 -17.65 14.54 -15.72
CA PRO A 201 -17.42 15.99 -15.73
C PRO A 201 -17.55 16.60 -14.34
N LYS A 202 -18.68 16.36 -13.65
CA LYS A 202 -18.91 16.95 -12.32
C LYS A 202 -17.94 16.42 -11.27
N SER A 203 -17.57 15.15 -11.35
CA SER A 203 -16.62 14.53 -10.42
C SER A 203 -15.21 15.11 -10.59
N LEU A 204 -14.80 15.35 -11.84
CA LEU A 204 -13.51 15.97 -12.15
C LEU A 204 -13.46 17.42 -11.65
N GLU A 205 -14.54 18.18 -11.86
CA GLU A 205 -14.65 19.55 -11.34
C GLU A 205 -14.48 19.60 -9.81
N LEU A 206 -15.20 18.74 -9.08
CA LEU A 206 -15.11 18.66 -7.62
C LEU A 206 -13.73 18.18 -7.13
N LEU A 207 -13.11 17.24 -7.86
CA LEU A 207 -11.76 16.78 -7.57
C LEU A 207 -10.74 17.92 -7.73
N LEU A 208 -10.79 18.65 -8.84
CA LEU A 208 -9.87 19.76 -9.12
C LEU A 208 -10.06 20.90 -8.11
N GLN A 209 -11.30 21.25 -7.77
CA GLN A 209 -11.60 22.20 -6.69
C GLN A 209 -10.96 21.74 -5.36
N SER A 210 -11.16 20.48 -4.98
CA SER A 210 -10.60 19.93 -3.73
C SER A 210 -9.08 19.93 -3.73
N LEU A 211 -8.44 19.66 -4.88
CA LEU A 211 -6.98 19.72 -5.03
C LEU A 211 -6.47 21.15 -4.86
N ARG A 212 -7.14 22.15 -5.47
CA ARG A 212 -6.79 23.56 -5.28
C ARG A 212 -6.89 23.97 -3.81
N ASP A 213 -7.99 23.61 -3.15
CA ASP A 213 -8.21 23.93 -1.73
C ASP A 213 -7.19 23.24 -0.81
N ALA A 214 -6.67 22.07 -1.23
CA ALA A 214 -5.58 21.36 -0.57
C ALA A 214 -4.16 21.89 -0.92
N GLY A 215 -4.07 22.97 -1.71
CA GLY A 215 -2.82 23.65 -2.06
C GLY A 215 -2.03 23.02 -3.22
N TYR A 216 -2.70 22.25 -4.10
CA TYR A 216 -2.09 21.78 -5.34
C TYR A 216 -2.08 22.91 -6.38
N ASP A 217 -1.02 22.96 -7.17
CA ASP A 217 -0.91 23.87 -8.31
C ASP A 217 -1.69 23.33 -9.51
N LEU A 218 -2.73 24.06 -9.93
CA LEU A 218 -3.52 23.75 -11.12
C LEU A 218 -3.08 24.52 -12.37
N GLY A 219 -2.09 25.43 -12.25
CA GLY A 219 -1.69 26.32 -13.34
C GLY A 219 -2.88 27.08 -13.93
N ASP A 220 -2.99 27.08 -15.26
CA ASP A 220 -4.03 27.79 -16.02
C ASP A 220 -5.45 27.27 -15.74
N LEU A 221 -5.61 26.06 -15.20
CA LEU A 221 -6.92 25.49 -14.84
C LEU A 221 -7.48 26.08 -13.53
N ALA A 222 -6.70 26.90 -12.82
CA ALA A 222 -7.14 27.51 -11.57
C ALA A 222 -8.32 28.46 -11.75
N GLU A 223 -8.47 29.10 -12.91
CA GLU A 223 -9.56 30.03 -13.21
C GLU A 223 -10.73 29.29 -13.87
N GLY A 224 -11.86 29.18 -13.15
CA GLY A 224 -13.10 28.67 -13.73
C GLY A 224 -13.07 27.19 -14.10
N VAL A 225 -12.70 26.32 -13.15
CA VAL A 225 -12.78 24.86 -13.29
C VAL A 225 -14.19 24.46 -13.72
N ASP A 226 -14.31 23.95 -14.94
CA ASP A 226 -15.56 23.43 -15.52
C ASP A 226 -15.28 22.05 -16.11
N GLY A 227 -15.84 21.03 -15.47
CA GLY A 227 -15.61 19.65 -15.87
C GLY A 227 -16.15 19.33 -17.27
N GLN A 228 -17.17 20.03 -17.77
CA GLN A 228 -17.71 19.80 -19.11
C GLN A 228 -16.81 20.35 -20.21
N ARG A 229 -15.97 21.34 -19.90
CA ARG A 229 -15.02 21.90 -20.86
C ARG A 229 -13.74 21.07 -20.95
N ILE A 230 -13.45 20.26 -19.92
CA ILE A 230 -12.25 19.43 -19.84
C ILE A 230 -12.46 18.05 -20.49
N VAL A 231 -13.68 17.50 -20.38
CA VAL A 231 -14.07 16.17 -20.91
C VAL A 231 -14.65 16.31 -22.31
#